data_AF-A0A329KGC9-F1
#
_entry.id   AF-A0A329KGC9-F1
#
_cell.length_a   1.000
_cell.length_b   1.000
_cell.length_c   1.000
_cell.angle_alpha   90.00
_cell.angle_beta   90.00
_cell.angle_gamma   90.00
#
_symmetry.space_group_name_H-M   'P 1'
#
loop_
_entity.id
_entity.type
_entity.pdbx_description
1 polymer ?
#
loop_
_entity_poly.entity_id
_entity_poly.type
_entity_poly.pdbx_seq_one_letter_code
_entity_poly.pdbx_strand_id
1 'polypeptide(L)' 'MAQPAADHVVAWQDAGGRRVRERGSTLPQRTTTFIDQVVPILQRGGRFRTECSGSTLRDHRGLERPAKRSVP' A
#
# COMPACT_ATOMS: atom_id res chain seq x y z
N MET A 1 -7.84 -17.98 -2.01
CA MET A 1 -6.46 -17.44 -1.94
C MET A 1 -6.38 -15.99 -1.46
N ALA A 2 -7.38 -15.15 -1.74
CA ALA A 2 -7.36 -13.74 -1.33
C ALA A 2 -7.43 -13.51 0.18
N GLN A 3 -8.26 -14.26 0.90
CA GLN A 3 -8.43 -14.10 2.35
C GLN A 3 -7.13 -14.38 3.14
N PRO A 4 -6.44 -15.53 2.97
CA PRO A 4 -5.14 -15.76 3.62
C PRO A 4 -4.06 -14.70 3.30
N ALA A 5 -4.09 -14.12 2.09
CA ALA A 5 -3.19 -13.04 1.72
C ALA A 5 -3.53 -11.73 2.45
N ALA A 6 -4.81 -11.40 2.58
CA ALA A 6 -5.27 -10.26 3.38
C ALA A 6 -4.89 -10.43 4.85
N ASP A 7 -5.11 -11.62 5.42
CA ASP A 7 -4.75 -11.92 6.81
C ASP A 7 -3.24 -11.79 7.06
N HIS A 8 -2.42 -12.25 6.12
CA HIS A 8 -0.97 -12.06 6.22
C HIS A 8 -0.57 -10.57 6.18
N VAL A 9 -1.19 -9.77 5.29
CA VAL A 9 -0.96 -8.32 5.25
C VAL A 9 -1.33 -7.67 6.59
N VAL A 10 -2.46 -8.06 7.18
CA VAL A 10 -2.93 -7.55 8.46
C VAL A 10 -1.97 -7.92 9.59
N ALA A 11 -1.59 -9.19 9.70
CA ALA A 11 -0.63 -9.64 10.71
C ALA A 11 0.71 -8.90 10.62
N TRP A 12 1.18 -8.63 9.40
CA TRP A 12 2.40 -7.85 9.18
C TRP A 12 2.24 -6.38 9.60
N GLN A 13 1.08 -5.77 9.34
CA GLN A 13 0.79 -4.41 9.81
C GLN A 13 0.72 -4.34 11.34
N ASP A 14 0.10 -5.32 11.98
CA ASP A 14 -0.01 -5.42 13.44
C ASP A 14 1.36 -5.63 14.10
N ALA A 15 2.31 -6.25 13.40
CA ALA A 15 3.72 -6.33 13.79
C ALA A 15 4.52 -5.01 13.59
N GLY A 16 3.87 -3.91 13.20
CA GLY A 16 4.49 -2.60 12.99
C GLY A 16 4.85 -2.29 11.52
N GLY A 17 4.46 -3.14 10.58
CA GLY A 17 4.66 -2.91 9.15
C GLY A 17 3.84 -1.74 8.62
N ARG A 18 4.49 -0.74 8.00
CA ARG A 18 3.81 0.48 7.50
C ARG A 18 3.43 0.49 6.02
N ARG A 19 4.02 -0.38 5.20
CA ARG A 19 3.87 -0.39 3.74
C ARG A 19 3.93 -1.79 3.15
N VAL A 20 2.86 -2.20 2.49
CA VAL A 20 2.87 -3.44 1.71
C VAL A 20 3.72 -3.22 0.47
N ARG A 21 4.77 -4.03 0.33
CA ARG A 21 5.47 -4.19 -0.95
C ARG A 21 5.00 -5.52 -1.53
N GLU A 22 4.17 -5.45 -2.56
CA GLU A 22 3.94 -6.63 -3.38
C GLU A 22 5.29 -7.01 -4.01
N ARG A 23 5.85 -8.13 -3.58
CA ARG A 23 6.98 -8.75 -4.25
C ARG A 23 6.40 -9.52 -5.41
N GLY A 24 6.21 -8.83 -6.54
CA GLY A 24 5.65 -9.38 -7.74
C GLY A 24 6.36 -10.68 -8.12
N SER A 25 5.62 -11.79 -8.08
CA SER A 25 5.95 -12.95 -8.90
C SER A 25 5.91 -12.45 -10.35
N THR A 26 6.84 -12.88 -11.20
CA THR A 26 7.20 -12.40 -12.55
C THR A 26 6.06 -12.24 -13.60
N LEU A 27 4.79 -12.25 -13.22
CA LEU A 27 3.62 -12.22 -14.10
C LEU A 27 2.66 -11.08 -13.71
N PRO A 28 2.41 -10.10 -14.60
CA PRO A 28 1.52 -8.95 -14.33
C PRO A 28 0.09 -9.36 -13.92
N GLN A 29 -0.40 -10.50 -14.40
CA GLN A 29 -1.73 -11.04 -14.04
C GLN A 29 -1.90 -11.29 -12.53
N ARG A 30 -0.82 -11.62 -11.83
CA ARG A 30 -0.88 -11.90 -10.38
C ARG A 30 -1.05 -10.62 -9.57
N THR A 31 -0.43 -9.53 -9.99
CA THR A 31 -0.61 -8.21 -9.39
C THR A 31 -2.04 -7.72 -9.56
N THR A 32 -2.63 -7.86 -10.75
CA THR A 32 -4.03 -7.49 -10.98
C THR A 32 -4.98 -8.30 -10.10
N THR A 33 -4.78 -9.62 -10.02
CA THR A 33 -5.59 -10.49 -9.15
C THR A 33 -5.49 -10.09 -7.67
N PHE A 34 -4.29 -9.69 -7.22
CA PHE A 34 -4.10 -9.19 -5.86
C PHE A 34 -4.85 -7.88 -5.62
N ILE A 35 -4.76 -6.93 -6.55
CA ILE A 35 -5.47 -5.65 -6.48
C ILE A 35 -6.98 -5.90 -6.42
N ASP A 36 -7.52 -6.74 -7.31
CA ASP A 36 -8.96 -6.97 -7.42
C ASP A 36 -9.55 -7.74 -6.25
N GLN A 37 -8.78 -8.67 -5.66
CA GLN A 37 -9.32 -9.57 -4.64
C GLN A 37 -8.91 -9.22 -3.21
N VAL A 38 -7.72 -8.67 -2.98
CA VAL A 38 -7.18 -8.43 -1.63
C VAL A 38 -7.41 -6.99 -1.17
N VAL A 39 -7.24 -6.00 -2.06
CA VAL A 39 -7.42 -4.58 -1.68
C VAL A 39 -8.84 -4.29 -1.16
N PRO A 40 -9.93 -4.79 -1.77
CA PRO A 40 -11.28 -4.55 -1.25
C PRO A 40 -11.51 -5.13 0.15
N ILE A 41 -10.87 -6.27 0.47
CA ILE A 41 -10.96 -6.89 1.80
C ILE A 41 -10.29 -5.97 2.84
N LEU A 42 -9.09 -5.47 2.53
CA LEU A 42 -8.35 -4.57 3.41
C LEU A 42 -9.06 -3.21 3.58
N GLN A 43 -9.71 -2.70 2.52
CA GLN A 43 -10.50 -1.47 2.59
C GLN A 43 -11.73 -1.62 3.48
N ARG A 44 -12.49 -2.73 3.34
CA ARG A 44 -13.65 -3.02 4.21
C ARG A 44 -13.25 -3.11 5.69
N GLY A 45 -12.06 -3.61 5.97
CA GLY A 45 -11.50 -3.68 7.32
C GLY A 45 -10.84 -2.40 7.84
N GLY A 46 -10.85 -1.29 7.07
CA GLY A 46 -10.19 -0.03 7.46
C GLY A 46 -8.66 -0.10 7.49
N ARG A 47 -8.06 -1.17 6.94
CA ARG A 47 -6.61 -1.43 6.91
C ARG A 47 -5.92 -0.84 5.67
N PHE A 48 -6.70 -0.33 4.71
CA PHE A 48 -6.21 0.29 3.49
C PHE A 48 -7.07 1.49 3.07
N ARG A 49 -6.46 2.48 2.42
CA ARG A 49 -7.16 3.68 1.95
C ARG A 49 -8.10 3.36 0.78
N THR A 50 -9.26 4.01 0.76
CA THR A 50 -10.25 3.91 -0.34
C THR A 50 -10.00 4.95 -1.42
N GLU A 51 -9.43 6.09 -1.06
CA GLU A 51 -9.12 7.18 -1.98
C GLU A 51 -7.69 7.69 -1.79
N CYS A 52 -7.08 8.09 -2.91
CA CYS A 52 -5.77 8.75 -2.93
C CYS A 52 -5.98 10.26 -2.75
N SER A 53 -5.89 10.76 -1.52
CA SER A 53 -5.99 12.20 -1.23
C SER A 53 -4.67 12.92 -1.49
N GLY A 54 -4.73 14.08 -2.17
CA GLY A 54 -3.57 14.92 -2.52
C GLY A 54 -3.11 14.74 -3.97
N SER A 55 -2.33 15.69 -4.50
CA SER A 55 -1.89 15.67 -5.90
C SER A 55 -0.46 15.17 -6.08
N THR A 56 0.22 14.81 -4.99
CA THR A 56 1.62 14.39 -5.02
C THR A 56 1.86 13.15 -4.19
N LEU A 57 2.86 12.37 -4.59
CA LEU A 57 3.32 11.20 -3.84
C LEU A 57 3.70 11.53 -2.38
N ARG A 58 4.15 12.75 -2.11
CA ARG A 58 4.47 13.20 -0.75
C ARG A 58 3.21 13.36 0.09
N ASP A 59 2.18 13.95 -0.50
CA ASP A 59 0.86 14.15 0.11
C ASP A 59 0.28 12.80 0.57
N HIS A 60 0.21 11.83 -0.36
CA HIS A 60 -0.27 10.48 -0.06
C HIS A 60 0.54 9.75 1.03
N ARG A 61 1.80 10.14 1.22
CA ARG A 61 2.71 9.52 2.19
C ARG A 61 2.82 10.30 3.50
N GLY A 62 2.15 11.45 3.63
CA GLY A 62 2.28 12.34 4.78
C GLY A 62 3.71 12.84 5.00
N LEU A 63 4.49 12.99 3.92
CA LEU A 63 5.88 13.41 4.00
C LEU A 63 5.98 14.92 3.90
N GLU A 64 6.62 15.55 4.89
CA GLU A 64 6.99 16.96 4.81
C GLU A 64 7.89 17.24 3.62
N ARG A 65 7.72 18.44 3.04
CA ARG A 65 8.54 18.89 1.93
C ARG A 65 9.92 19.28 2.47
N PRO A 66 11.02 18.64 2.03
CA PRO A 66 12.35 19.02 2.48
C PRO A 66 12.66 20.45 2.07
N ALA A 67 13.35 21.20 2.93
CA ALA A 67 13.87 22.52 2.59
C ALA A 67 14.75 22.44 1.33
N LYS A 68 14.67 23.44 0.45
CA LYS A 68 15.45 23.47 -0.77
C LYS A 68 16.94 23.41 -0.40
N ARG A 69 17.62 22.32 -0.76
CA ARG A 69 19.09 22.29 -0.77
C ARG A 69 19.54 23.01 -2.04
N SER A 70 20.02 24.24 -1.91
CA SER A 70 20.76 24.88 -2.99
C SER A 70 22.01 24.04 -3.23
N VAL A 71 22.07 23.36 -4.37
CA VAL A 71 23.33 22.79 -4.86
C VAL A 71 24.12 23.98 -5.43
N PRO A 72 25.32 24.27 -4.94
CA PRO A 72 26.19 25.27 -5.56
C PRO A 72 26.62 24.84 -6.96
#